data_AF-A0A2H4ZHJ5-F1
#
_entry.id   AF-A0A2H4ZHJ5-F1
#
_cell.length_a   1.000
_cell.length_b   1.000
_cell.length_c   1.000
_cell.angle_alpha   90.00
_cell.angle_beta   90.00
_cell.angle_gamma   90.00
#
_symmetry.space_group_name_H-M   'P 1'
#
loop_
_entity.id
_entity.type
_entity.pdbx_description
1 polymer ?
#
loop_
_entity_poly.entity_id
_entity_poly.type
_entity_poly.pdbx_seq_one_letter_code
_entity_poly.pdbx_strand_id
1 'polypeptide(L)'
;MDPEAFGVLVGDKELDIERYGLVEITVPQKEDRCSRMSFTLRDPEHQRIVDRLYNDSEGQLIYFGTWHTHPEKNPHASYIDIRDWKQCRLRNPVQRLFFIIIGTEKNALYYFEGENILRQEF
;
A
#
# COMPACT_ATOMS: atom_id res chain seq x y z
N MET A 1 -12.29 15.61 12.30
CA MET A 1 -11.35 14.52 11.99
C MET A 1 -11.78 13.98 10.66
N ASP A 2 -10.86 13.98 9.71
CA ASP A 2 -11.14 13.53 8.35
C ASP A 2 -11.21 11.99 8.30
N PRO A 3 -11.90 11.42 7.29
CA PRO A 3 -11.88 9.98 7.03
C PRO A 3 -10.45 9.48 6.78
N GLU A 4 -10.22 8.18 6.95
CA GLU A 4 -8.93 7.59 6.58
C GLU A 4 -8.69 7.78 5.07
N ALA A 5 -7.53 8.34 4.72
CA ALA A 5 -7.04 8.37 3.36
C ALA A 5 -6.28 7.08 3.08
N PHE A 6 -6.24 6.68 1.82
CA PHE A 6 -5.60 5.44 1.38
C PHE A 6 -5.25 5.49 -0.11
N GLY A 7 -4.46 4.52 -0.55
CA GLY A 7 -4.21 4.30 -1.96
C GLY A 7 -3.19 3.19 -2.20
N VAL A 8 -2.73 3.09 -3.44
CA VAL A 8 -1.70 2.14 -3.87
C VAL A 8 -0.34 2.81 -4.02
N LEU A 9 0.70 1.99 -3.85
CA LEU A 9 2.09 2.32 -4.06
C LEU A 9 2.54 1.71 -5.39
N VAL A 10 3.24 2.47 -6.24
CA VAL A 10 3.80 1.99 -7.51
C VAL A 10 5.24 2.43 -7.63
N GLY A 11 6.10 1.56 -8.13
CA GLY A 11 7.52 1.84 -8.20
C GLY A 11 8.34 0.82 -8.97
N ASP A 12 9.65 1.03 -8.96
CA ASP A 12 10.63 0.14 -9.57
C ASP A 12 11.46 -0.60 -8.51
N LYS A 13 12.00 -1.75 -8.91
CA LYS A 13 12.89 -2.55 -8.07
C LYS A 13 14.25 -2.65 -8.76
N GLU A 14 15.28 -2.19 -8.07
CA GLU A 14 16.66 -2.46 -8.47
C GLU A 14 17.06 -3.85 -7.96
N LEU A 15 17.26 -4.77 -8.89
CA LEU A 15 17.47 -6.19 -8.58
C LEU A 15 18.77 -6.47 -7.83
N ASP A 16 19.81 -5.66 -8.08
CA ASP A 16 21.16 -5.93 -7.59
C ASP A 16 21.37 -5.55 -6.12
N ILE A 17 20.58 -4.59 -5.60
CA ILE A 17 20.78 -4.02 -4.26
C ILE A 17 19.52 -4.05 -3.36
N GLU A 18 18.50 -4.81 -3.75
CA GLU A 18 17.20 -4.89 -3.06
C GLU A 18 16.62 -3.51 -2.70
N ARG A 19 16.75 -2.56 -3.62
CA ARG A 19 16.21 -1.21 -3.48
C ARG A 19 14.85 -1.12 -4.16
N TYR A 20 13.89 -0.53 -3.47
CA TYR A 20 12.54 -0.27 -3.99
C TYR A 20 12.36 1.24 -4.12
N GLY A 21 12.28 1.74 -5.35
CA GLY A 21 12.04 3.14 -5.66
C GLY A 21 10.54 3.40 -5.79
N LEU A 22 9.98 4.28 -4.95
CA LEU A 22 8.58 4.68 -5.06
C LEU A 22 8.46 5.80 -6.09
N VAL A 23 7.59 5.61 -7.09
CA VAL A 23 7.45 6.51 -8.24
C VAL A 23 6.09 7.20 -8.24
N GLU A 24 5.02 6.47 -7.94
CA GLU A 24 3.66 7.02 -7.89
C GLU A 24 2.92 6.53 -6.64
N ILE A 25 2.10 7.41 -6.09
CA ILE A 25 1.24 7.13 -4.94
C ILE A 25 -0.14 7.68 -5.25
N THR A 26 -1.10 6.79 -5.50
CA THR A 26 -2.47 7.23 -5.70
C THR A 26 -3.07 7.72 -4.38
N VAL A 27 -3.98 8.67 -4.47
CA VAL A 27 -4.82 9.16 -3.35
C VAL A 27 -6.24 8.59 -3.46
N PRO A 28 -7.09 8.73 -2.42
CA PRO A 28 -8.48 8.30 -2.50
C PRO A 28 -9.18 8.86 -3.72
N GLN A 29 -9.87 7.99 -4.45
CA GLN A 29 -10.61 8.32 -5.65
C GLN A 29 -12.09 8.52 -5.32
N LYS A 30 -12.86 8.98 -6.30
CA LYS A 30 -14.24 9.42 -6.08
C LYS A 30 -15.16 8.27 -5.64
N GLU A 31 -15.01 7.10 -6.23
CA GLU A 31 -15.88 5.96 -5.96
C GLU A 31 -15.43 5.15 -4.74
N ASP A 32 -14.33 5.53 -4.11
CA ASP A 32 -13.86 4.88 -2.90
C ASP A 32 -14.78 5.11 -1.70
N ARG A 33 -14.74 4.16 -0.76
CA ARG A 33 -15.41 4.34 0.54
C ARG A 33 -14.37 4.53 1.63
N CYS A 34 -14.34 5.74 2.19
CA CYS A 34 -13.61 6.04 3.41
C CYS A 34 -14.59 6.18 4.57
N SER A 35 -14.26 5.56 5.69
CA SER A 35 -14.81 5.88 6.99
C SER A 35 -13.69 6.39 7.89
N ARG A 36 -14.01 6.72 9.15
CA ARG A 36 -13.01 7.16 10.13
C ARG A 36 -12.05 6.05 10.58
N MET A 37 -12.41 4.78 10.37
CA MET A 37 -11.70 3.61 10.92
C MET A 37 -11.61 2.44 9.94
N SER A 38 -11.94 2.70 8.67
CA SER A 38 -11.85 1.70 7.62
C SER A 38 -11.95 2.35 6.27
N PHE A 39 -11.40 1.68 5.27
CA PHE A 39 -11.56 2.05 3.89
C PHE A 39 -11.93 0.84 3.02
N THR A 40 -12.35 1.11 1.79
CA THR A 40 -12.53 0.07 0.76
C THR A 40 -12.07 0.63 -0.57
N LEU A 41 -10.91 0.15 -1.02
CA LEU A 41 -10.35 0.43 -2.33
C LEU A 41 -11.20 -0.26 -3.39
N ARG A 42 -12.03 0.52 -4.08
CA ARG A 42 -12.97 -0.01 -5.09
C ARG A 42 -12.96 0.76 -6.38
N ASP A 43 -12.44 1.98 -6.37
CA ASP A 43 -12.39 2.76 -7.59
C ASP A 43 -11.43 2.08 -8.59
N PRO A 44 -11.90 1.74 -9.80
CA PRO A 44 -11.05 1.10 -10.81
C PRO A 44 -9.89 2.00 -11.25
N GLU A 45 -9.92 3.30 -10.96
CA GLU A 45 -8.86 4.22 -11.36
C GLU A 45 -7.50 3.86 -10.77
N HIS A 46 -7.44 3.32 -9.55
CA HIS A 46 -6.17 2.83 -8.99
C HIS A 46 -5.52 1.76 -9.88
N GLN A 47 -6.31 0.78 -10.32
CA GLN A 47 -5.82 -0.27 -11.21
C GLN A 47 -5.45 0.31 -12.58
N ARG A 48 -6.25 1.25 -13.13
CA ARG A 48 -5.92 1.91 -14.40
C ARG A 48 -4.60 2.67 -14.34
N ILE A 49 -4.30 3.33 -13.21
CA ILE A 49 -3.02 4.03 -13.01
C ILE A 49 -1.88 3.01 -12.99
N VAL A 50 -2.01 1.92 -12.23
CA VAL A 50 -1.02 0.84 -12.19
C VAL A 50 -0.78 0.27 -13.59
N ASP A 51 -1.85 -0.10 -14.30
CA ASP A 51 -1.76 -0.69 -15.64
C ASP A 51 -1.13 0.27 -16.65
N ARG A 52 -1.48 1.56 -16.58
CA ARG A 52 -0.90 2.59 -17.44
C ARG A 52 0.59 2.72 -17.19
N LEU A 53 1.01 2.89 -15.94
CA LEU A 53 2.42 3.01 -15.58
C LEU A 53 3.21 1.76 -15.95
N TYR A 54 2.63 0.58 -15.75
CA TYR A 54 3.24 -0.67 -16.15
C TYR A 54 3.48 -0.72 -17.67
N ASN A 55 2.45 -0.41 -18.46
CA ASN A 55 2.56 -0.46 -19.92
C ASN A 55 3.52 0.61 -20.47
N ASP A 56 3.41 1.85 -19.98
CA ASP A 56 4.22 2.99 -20.44
C ASP A 56 5.71 2.83 -20.07
N SER A 57 6.02 2.06 -19.03
CA SER A 57 7.38 1.76 -18.59
C SER A 57 7.92 0.41 -19.10
N GLU A 58 7.22 -0.22 -20.05
CA GLU A 58 7.57 -1.57 -20.56
C GLU A 58 7.71 -2.62 -19.44
N GLY A 59 6.90 -2.48 -18.40
CA GLY A 59 6.81 -3.39 -17.27
C GLY A 59 7.78 -3.11 -16.11
N GLN A 60 8.52 -1.99 -16.13
CA GLN A 60 9.45 -1.63 -15.06
C GLN A 60 8.75 -1.13 -13.79
N LEU A 61 7.66 -0.37 -13.94
CA LEU A 61 6.88 0.18 -12.83
C LEU A 61 5.75 -0.78 -12.44
N ILE A 62 5.79 -1.27 -11.21
CA ILE A 62 4.91 -2.31 -10.70
C ILE A 62 4.26 -1.93 -9.37
N TYR A 63 3.15 -2.58 -9.05
CA TYR A 63 2.39 -2.37 -7.82
C TYR A 63 3.15 -2.84 -6.58
N PHE A 64 3.43 -1.96 -5.63
CA PHE A 64 4.18 -2.29 -4.40
C PHE A 64 3.34 -2.55 -3.17
N GLY A 65 2.04 -2.28 -3.20
CA GLY A 65 1.17 -2.48 -2.06
C GLY A 65 0.28 -1.28 -1.81
N THR A 66 -0.09 -1.06 -0.56
CA THR A 66 -1.03 -0.01 -0.18
C THR A 66 -0.51 0.87 0.93
N TRP A 67 -1.09 2.06 1.03
CA TRP A 67 -0.93 2.92 2.20
C TRP A 67 -2.29 3.36 2.69
N HIS A 68 -2.40 3.69 3.97
CA HIS A 68 -3.55 4.38 4.54
C HIS A 68 -3.18 5.19 5.79
N THR A 69 -4.07 6.05 6.25
CA THR A 69 -3.89 6.84 7.47
C THR A 69 -4.65 6.23 8.63
N HIS A 70 -4.10 6.26 9.84
CA HIS A 70 -4.84 6.06 11.08
C HIS A 70 -4.88 7.37 11.90
N PRO A 71 -5.93 7.61 12.70
CA PRO A 71 -5.98 8.74 13.63
C PRO A 71 -5.06 8.57 14.87
N GLU A 72 -4.23 7.53 14.88
CA GLU A 72 -3.32 7.18 15.98
C GLU A 72 -1.98 7.91 15.86
N LYS A 73 -1.37 8.27 17.00
CA LYS A 73 -0.03 8.88 17.02
C LYS A 73 1.04 7.95 16.47
N ASN A 74 1.05 6.72 16.98
CA ASN A 74 1.94 5.65 16.54
C ASN A 74 1.08 4.50 16.01
N PRO A 75 0.84 4.44 14.69
CA PRO A 75 -0.20 3.60 14.13
C PRO A 75 0.18 2.12 14.19
N HIS A 76 -0.82 1.28 14.46
CA HIS A 76 -0.69 -0.16 14.39
C HIS A 76 -1.70 -0.77 13.44
N ALA A 77 -1.26 -1.76 12.66
CA ALA A 77 -2.14 -2.55 11.80
C ALA A 77 -3.28 -3.17 12.62
N SER A 78 -4.50 -2.90 12.20
CA SER A 78 -5.69 -3.57 12.72
C SER A 78 -5.80 -4.99 12.17
N TYR A 79 -6.71 -5.77 12.75
CA TYR A 79 -7.05 -7.09 12.22
C TYR A 79 -7.57 -7.04 10.77
N ILE A 80 -8.29 -5.97 10.41
CA ILE A 80 -8.84 -5.79 9.07
C ILE A 80 -7.71 -5.59 8.07
N ASP A 81 -6.74 -4.74 8.41
CA ASP A 81 -5.56 -4.47 7.57
C ASP A 81 -4.79 -5.75 7.29
N ILE A 82 -4.46 -6.52 8.34
CA ILE A 82 -3.72 -7.77 8.22
C ILE A 82 -4.45 -8.78 7.33
N ARG A 83 -5.78 -8.86 7.44
CA ARG A 83 -6.59 -9.75 6.60
C ARG A 83 -6.52 -9.33 5.13
N ASP A 84 -6.65 -8.05 4.85
CA ASP A 84 -6.63 -7.51 3.50
C ASP A 84 -5.24 -7.62 2.87
N TRP A 85 -4.17 -7.43 3.66
CA TRP A 85 -2.79 -7.61 3.23
C TRP A 85 -2.49 -9.06 2.85
N LYS A 86 -3.02 -10.03 3.62
CA LYS A 86 -2.94 -11.45 3.26
C LYS A 86 -3.63 -11.74 1.92
N GLN A 87 -4.78 -11.12 1.65
CA GLN A 87 -5.44 -11.25 0.34
C GLN A 87 -4.61 -10.60 -0.79
N CYS A 88 -4.01 -9.44 -0.54
CA CYS A 88 -3.09 -8.81 -1.49
C CYS A 88 -1.90 -9.71 -1.82
N ARG A 89 -1.30 -10.35 -0.80
CA ARG A 89 -0.19 -11.30 -0.97
C ARG A 89 -0.59 -12.50 -1.82
N LEU A 90 -1.78 -13.06 -1.59
CA LEU A 90 -2.30 -14.19 -2.38
C LEU A 90 -2.50 -13.83 -3.87
N ARG A 91 -2.90 -12.58 -4.15
CA ARG A 91 -3.06 -12.08 -5.52
C ARG A 91 -1.73 -11.75 -6.21
N ASN A 92 -0.67 -11.54 -5.43
CA ASN A 92 0.67 -11.13 -5.91
C ASN A 92 1.76 -12.06 -5.34
N PRO A 93 1.76 -13.37 -5.69
CA PRO A 93 2.54 -14.38 -4.97
C PRO A 93 4.06 -14.25 -5.14
N VAL A 94 4.52 -13.60 -6.22
CA VAL A 94 5.96 -13.45 -6.53
C VAL A 94 6.51 -12.12 -5.99
N GLN A 95 5.65 -11.16 -5.71
CA GLN A 95 6.05 -9.80 -5.43
C GLN A 95 6.14 -9.53 -3.93
N ARG A 96 7.21 -8.84 -3.52
CA ARG A 96 7.29 -8.28 -2.18
C ARG A 96 6.35 -7.08 -2.09
N LEU A 97 5.41 -7.14 -1.15
CA LEU A 97 4.46 -6.06 -0.90
C LEU A 97 4.82 -5.29 0.37
N PHE A 98 4.54 -4.01 0.33
CA PHE A 98 4.73 -3.03 1.39
C PHE A 98 3.39 -2.41 1.77
N PHE A 99 3.17 -2.27 3.07
CA PHE A 99 1.95 -1.68 3.60
C PHE A 99 2.32 -0.57 4.56
N ILE A 100 1.91 0.66 4.25
CA ILE A 100 2.26 1.83 5.04
C ILE A 100 1.04 2.31 5.80
N ILE A 101 1.21 2.58 7.09
CA ILE A 101 0.22 3.28 7.90
C ILE A 101 0.80 4.61 8.35
N ILE A 102 0.16 5.70 7.96
CA ILE A 102 0.52 7.06 8.31
C ILE A 102 -0.26 7.46 9.55
N GLY A 103 0.44 7.72 10.65
CA GLY A 103 -0.16 8.21 11.89
C GLY A 103 -0.07 9.73 12.00
N THR A 104 -0.52 10.26 13.14
CA THR A 104 -0.47 11.71 13.38
C THR A 104 0.88 12.20 13.86
N GLU A 105 1.77 11.31 14.33
CA GLU A 105 3.13 11.65 14.78
C GLU A 105 4.21 10.74 14.17
N LYS A 106 3.90 9.46 13.95
CA LYS A 106 4.83 8.46 13.41
C LYS A 106 4.20 7.67 12.28
N ASN A 107 5.06 7.09 11.44
CA ASN A 107 4.63 6.19 10.37
C ASN A 107 5.11 4.76 10.65
N ALA A 108 4.40 3.80 10.07
CA ALA A 108 4.75 2.40 10.16
C ALA A 108 4.76 1.78 8.77
N LEU A 109 5.85 1.11 8.44
CA LEU A 109 5.99 0.23 7.30
C LEU A 109 5.82 -1.21 7.75
N TYR A 110 5.01 -1.96 7.02
CA TYR A 110 4.81 -3.39 7.19
C TYR A 110 5.15 -4.14 5.91
N TYR A 111 5.72 -5.33 6.05
CA TYR A 111 5.98 -6.23 4.94
C TYR A 111 6.06 -7.67 5.43
N PHE A 112 5.84 -8.62 4.53
CA PHE A 112 5.95 -10.04 4.85
C PHE A 112 7.40 -10.52 4.71
N GLU A 113 7.84 -11.31 5.68
CA GLU A 113 9.04 -12.16 5.60
C GLU A 113 8.63 -13.60 5.92
N GLY A 114 8.49 -14.41 4.86
CA GLY A 114 7.81 -15.69 4.96
C GLY A 114 6.35 -15.52 5.40
N GLU A 115 5.95 -16.22 6.47
CA GLU A 115 4.62 -16.09 7.08
C GLU A 115 4.51 -14.95 8.11
N ASN A 116 5.64 -14.35 8.48
CA ASN A 116 5.68 -13.29 9.48
C ASN A 116 5.41 -11.93 8.85
N ILE A 117 4.74 -11.07 9.60
CA ILE A 117 4.60 -9.65 9.27
C ILE A 117 5.59 -8.90 10.14
N LEU A 118 6.54 -8.23 9.49
CA LEU A 118 7.49 -7.35 10.14
C LEU A 118 6.97 -5.91 10.11
N ARG A 119 7.34 -5.14 11.13
CA ARG A 119 6.99 -3.72 11.29
C ARG A 119 8.24 -2.90 11.50
N GLN A 120 8.35 -1.79 10.77
CA GLN A 120 9.39 -0.78 10.95
C GLN A 120 8.74 0.59 11.12
N GLU A 121 9.17 1.33 12.13
CA GLU A 121 8.76 2.71 12.37
C GLU A 121 9.69 3.67 11.62
N PHE A 122 9.16 4.78 11.08
CA PHE A 122 9.94 5.84 10.44
C PHE A 122 9.26 7.21 10.55
#